data_AF-A0A2E2UTW0-F1
#
_entry.id   AF-A0A2E2UTW0-F1
#
_cell.length_a   1.000
_cell.length_b   1.000
_cell.length_c   1.000
_cell.angle_alpha   90.00
_cell.angle_beta   90.00
_cell.angle_gamma   90.00
#
_symmetry.space_group_name_H-M   'P 1'
#
loop_
_entity.id
_entity.type
_entity.pdbx_description
1 polymer ?
#
loop_
_entity_poly.entity_id
_entity_poly.type
_entity_poly.pdbx_seq_one_letter_code
_entity_poly.pdbx_strand_id
1 'polypeptide(L)'
;MHKYLNISHINYYMNLLIPDKSTKLLSYYHKSAKWMIPLSVSSYLSHHHGVAPFNNFVYIPTVLSLGYHSYFSTACIITDYIKPKNFAIASRVLNLKLHGLSTFGFIYFLCKKNKNFVS
;
A
#
# COMPACT_ATOMS: atom_id res chain seq x y z
N MET A 1 -21.63 -9.53 -25.00
CA MET A 1 -20.29 -9.14 -24.51
C MET A 1 -20.32 -8.40 -23.15
N HIS A 2 -21.32 -8.64 -22.28
CA HIS A 2 -21.44 -7.97 -20.95
C HIS A 2 -21.17 -8.90 -19.74
N LYS A 3 -21.11 -10.22 -19.93
CA LYS A 3 -20.96 -11.20 -18.83
C LYS A 3 -19.51 -11.31 -18.30
N TYR A 4 -18.51 -11.02 -19.13
CA TYR A 4 -17.09 -11.14 -18.75
C TYR A 4 -16.55 -9.98 -17.91
N LEU A 5 -17.10 -8.76 -18.08
CA LEU A 5 -16.75 -7.60 -17.26
C LEU A 5 -17.18 -7.78 -15.80
N ASN A 6 -18.28 -8.49 -15.56
CA ASN A 6 -18.82 -8.66 -14.21
C ASN A 6 -17.97 -9.63 -13.36
N ILE A 7 -17.40 -10.67 -13.98
CA ILE A 7 -16.58 -11.68 -13.29
C ILE A 7 -15.19 -11.11 -12.94
N SER A 8 -14.59 -10.29 -13.80
CA SER A 8 -13.29 -9.68 -13.52
C SER A 8 -13.36 -8.67 -12.37
N HIS A 9 -14.43 -7.89 -12.28
CA HIS A 9 -14.66 -6.97 -11.15
C HIS A 9 -14.83 -7.74 -9.83
N ILE A 10 -15.62 -8.81 -9.79
CA ILE A 10 -15.80 -9.64 -8.59
C ILE A 10 -14.47 -10.23 -8.13
N ASN A 11 -13.66 -10.76 -9.05
CA ASN A 11 -12.33 -11.28 -8.74
C ASN A 11 -11.39 -10.19 -8.23
N TYR A 12 -11.48 -8.97 -8.74
CA TYR A 12 -10.66 -7.85 -8.28
C TYR A 12 -10.99 -7.45 -6.83
N TYR A 13 -12.27 -7.29 -6.48
CA TYR A 13 -12.67 -6.96 -5.12
C TYR A 13 -12.32 -8.08 -4.12
N MET A 14 -12.45 -9.34 -4.52
CA MET A 14 -11.98 -10.47 -3.70
C MET A 14 -10.46 -10.41 -3.47
N ASN A 15 -9.67 -10.12 -4.50
CA ASN A 15 -8.22 -9.99 -4.39
C ASN A 15 -7.80 -8.80 -3.50
N LEU A 16 -8.61 -7.74 -3.46
CA LEU A 16 -8.38 -6.59 -2.58
C LEU A 16 -8.76 -6.80 -1.13
N LEU A 17 -9.57 -7.80 -0.78
CA LEU A 17 -9.87 -8.13 0.61
C LEU A 17 -9.03 -9.31 1.10
N ILE A 18 -8.64 -10.19 0.18
CA ILE A 18 -7.93 -11.42 0.44
C ILE A 18 -6.66 -11.49 -0.42
N PRO A 19 -5.72 -10.55 -0.23
CA PRO A 19 -4.54 -10.45 -1.08
C PRO A 19 -3.58 -11.63 -0.87
N ASP A 20 -3.61 -12.23 0.32
CA ASP A 20 -2.78 -13.35 0.75
C ASP A 20 -3.12 -14.68 0.04
N LYS A 21 -4.30 -14.78 -0.59
CA LYS A 21 -4.70 -15.95 -1.38
C LYS A 21 -4.38 -15.81 -2.87
N SER A 22 -3.89 -14.65 -3.31
CA SER A 22 -3.51 -14.42 -4.70
C SER A 22 -2.01 -14.63 -4.89
N THR A 23 -1.62 -15.63 -5.67
CA THR A 23 -0.21 -15.93 -6.00
C THR A 23 0.49 -14.74 -6.67
N LYS A 24 -0.22 -14.00 -7.53
CA LYS A 24 0.29 -12.80 -8.20
C LYS A 24 0.59 -11.70 -7.19
N LEU A 25 -0.35 -11.39 -6.29
CA LEU A 25 -0.16 -10.35 -5.28
C LEU A 25 0.92 -10.76 -4.26
N LEU A 26 0.99 -12.05 -3.89
CA LEU A 26 2.05 -12.56 -3.03
C LEU A 26 3.44 -12.41 -3.67
N SER A 27 3.57 -12.65 -4.98
CA SER A 27 4.81 -12.38 -5.72
C SER A 27 5.20 -10.89 -5.64
N TYR A 28 4.24 -9.98 -5.79
CA TYR A 28 4.48 -8.55 -5.66
C TYR A 28 4.85 -8.15 -4.23
N TYR A 29 4.24 -8.76 -3.22
CA TYR A 29 4.60 -8.56 -1.81
C TYR A 29 6.07 -8.93 -1.52
N HIS A 30 6.56 -10.06 -2.03
CA HIS A 30 7.97 -10.43 -1.88
C HIS A 30 8.91 -9.52 -2.66
N LYS A 31 8.49 -9.06 -3.85
CA LYS A 31 9.28 -8.10 -4.62
C LYS A 31 9.33 -6.73 -3.95
N SER A 32 8.23 -6.24 -3.38
CA SER A 32 8.18 -4.94 -2.71
C SER A 32 9.11 -4.90 -1.49
N ALA A 33 9.23 -6.01 -0.75
CA ALA A 33 10.17 -6.14 0.36
C ALA A 33 11.62 -5.83 -0.04
N LYS A 34 12.06 -6.30 -1.23
CA LYS A 34 13.41 -6.02 -1.76
C LYS A 34 13.61 -4.55 -2.09
N TRP A 35 12.54 -3.85 -2.50
CA TRP A 35 12.57 -2.43 -2.83
C TRP A 35 12.45 -1.52 -1.60
N MET A 36 11.97 -2.01 -0.46
CA MET A 36 11.81 -1.18 0.75
C MET A 36 13.14 -0.60 1.23
N ILE A 37 14.20 -1.41 1.32
CA ILE A 37 15.53 -0.95 1.77
C ILE A 37 16.08 0.18 0.90
N PRO A 38 16.22 0.02 -0.44
CA PRO A 38 16.76 1.10 -1.27
C PRO A 38 15.87 2.35 -1.28
N LEU A 39 14.54 2.19 -1.20
CA LEU A 39 13.62 3.32 -1.10
C LEU A 39 13.79 4.10 0.22
N SER A 40 13.91 3.38 1.35
CA SER A 40 14.15 3.99 2.66
C SER A 40 15.50 4.71 2.73
N VAL A 41 16.57 4.09 2.21
CA VAL A 41 17.91 4.71 2.16
C VAL A 41 17.89 5.95 1.26
N SER A 42 17.31 5.84 0.07
CA SER A 42 17.19 6.96 -0.86
C SER A 42 16.37 8.11 -0.26
N SER A 43 15.31 7.79 0.47
CA SER A 43 14.48 8.76 1.17
C SER A 43 15.29 9.52 2.22
N TYR A 44 16.07 8.80 3.04
CA TYR A 44 16.96 9.40 4.03
C TYR A 44 18.00 10.32 3.39
N LEU A 45 18.70 9.86 2.34
CA LEU A 45 19.72 10.66 1.65
C LEU A 45 19.11 11.88 0.97
N SER A 46 17.93 11.73 0.34
CA SER A 46 17.21 12.84 -0.29
C SER A 46 16.82 13.92 0.71
N HIS A 47 16.43 13.53 1.92
CA HIS A 47 16.19 14.45 3.02
C HIS A 47 17.47 15.14 3.48
N HIS A 48 18.52 14.36 3.75
CA HIS A 48 19.79 14.84 4.30
C HIS A 48 20.50 15.83 3.37
N HIS A 49 20.46 15.60 2.06
CA HIS A 49 21.07 16.47 1.06
C HIS A 49 20.15 17.59 0.53
N GLY A 50 18.96 17.76 1.11
CA GLY A 50 18.08 18.89 0.79
C GLY A 50 17.60 18.91 -0.67
N VAL A 51 17.35 17.75 -1.29
CA VAL A 51 17.04 17.62 -2.74
C VAL A 51 15.59 18.02 -3.07
N ALA A 52 15.05 19.00 -2.36
CA ALA A 52 13.72 19.53 -2.65
C ALA A 52 13.73 20.28 -4.00
N PRO A 53 12.66 20.17 -4.84
CA PRO A 53 11.42 19.41 -4.64
C PRO A 53 11.45 17.98 -5.22
N PHE A 54 12.59 17.50 -5.73
CA PHE A 54 12.74 16.18 -6.36
C PHE A 54 12.59 15.01 -5.38
N ASN A 55 12.69 15.29 -4.09
CA ASN A 55 12.46 14.35 -3.00
C ASN A 55 11.11 13.61 -3.08
N ASN A 56 10.06 14.20 -3.68
CA ASN A 56 8.77 13.51 -3.89
C ASN A 56 8.86 12.28 -4.80
N PHE A 57 9.80 12.24 -5.76
CA PHE A 57 10.02 11.07 -6.63
C PHE A 57 10.55 9.88 -5.83
N VAL A 58 11.08 10.10 -4.63
CA VAL A 58 11.55 9.05 -3.73
C VAL A 58 10.53 8.80 -2.62
N TYR A 59 9.96 9.85 -2.04
CA TYR A 59 9.03 9.73 -0.91
C TYR A 59 7.71 9.07 -1.30
N ILE A 60 7.11 9.42 -2.44
CA ILE A 60 5.83 8.84 -2.85
C ILE A 60 5.95 7.32 -3.08
N PRO A 61 6.93 6.81 -3.87
CA PRO A 61 7.13 5.37 -4.00
C PRO A 61 7.47 4.68 -2.67
N THR A 62 8.22 5.35 -1.78
CA THR A 62 8.51 4.82 -0.44
C THR A 62 7.23 4.61 0.37
N VAL A 63 6.37 5.63 0.45
CA VAL A 63 5.09 5.57 1.17
C VAL A 63 4.18 4.51 0.56
N LEU A 64 4.08 4.44 -0.77
CA LEU A 64 3.27 3.41 -1.46
C LEU A 64 3.79 2.00 -1.15
N SER A 65 5.11 1.80 -1.18
CA SER A 65 5.73 0.49 -0.89
C SER A 65 5.47 0.07 0.56
N LEU A 66 5.69 0.98 1.53
CA LEU A 66 5.42 0.74 2.95
C LEU A 66 3.93 0.46 3.21
N GLY A 67 3.04 1.30 2.66
CA GLY A 67 1.60 1.15 2.80
C GLY A 67 1.10 -0.20 2.26
N TYR A 68 1.54 -0.57 1.05
CA TYR A 68 1.23 -1.86 0.44
C TYR A 68 1.78 -3.05 1.25
N HIS A 69 3.04 -2.98 1.68
CA HIS A 69 3.68 -4.06 2.42
C HIS A 69 3.02 -4.28 3.79
N SER A 70 2.72 -3.20 4.51
CA SER A 70 2.02 -3.23 5.80
C SER A 70 0.60 -3.78 5.66
N TYR A 71 -0.13 -3.33 4.64
CA TYR A 71 -1.47 -3.83 4.32
C TYR A 71 -1.48 -5.34 4.09
N PHE A 72 -0.56 -5.84 3.25
CA PHE A 72 -0.48 -7.25 2.90
C PHE A 72 -0.05 -8.11 4.10
N SER A 73 0.95 -7.66 4.85
CA SER A 73 1.40 -8.35 6.06
C SER A 73 0.28 -8.48 7.10
N THR A 74 -0.50 -7.41 7.31
CA THR A 74 -1.66 -7.43 8.20
C THR A 74 -2.75 -8.37 7.70
N ALA A 75 -2.94 -8.48 6.38
CA ALA A 75 -3.89 -9.45 5.81
C ALA A 75 -3.48 -10.90 6.11
N CYS A 76 -2.18 -11.23 6.07
CA CYS A 76 -1.67 -12.53 6.50
C CYS A 76 -1.96 -12.79 7.99
N ILE A 77 -1.69 -11.82 8.86
CA ILE A 77 -1.98 -11.92 10.31
C ILE A 77 -3.49 -12.17 10.53
N ILE A 78 -4.37 -11.47 9.81
CA ILE A 78 -5.81 -11.70 9.90
C ILE A 78 -6.17 -13.14 9.52
N THR A 79 -5.56 -13.70 8.47
CA THR A 79 -5.72 -15.12 8.07
C THR A 79 -5.28 -16.08 9.17
N ASP A 80 -4.13 -15.81 9.77
CA ASP A 80 -3.49 -16.71 10.71
C ASP A 80 -4.18 -16.72 12.07
N TYR A 81 -4.74 -15.58 12.51
CA TYR A 81 -5.23 -15.43 13.87
C TYR A 81 -6.74 -15.19 14.01
N ILE A 82 -7.44 -14.62 13.01
CA ILE A 82 -8.88 -14.32 13.12
C ILE A 82 -9.69 -15.42 12.42
N LYS A 83 -10.12 -16.43 13.18
CA LYS A 83 -10.84 -17.59 12.65
C LYS A 83 -12.33 -17.35 12.35
N PRO A 84 -13.10 -16.62 13.18
CA PRO A 84 -14.52 -16.40 12.89
C PRO A 84 -14.71 -15.58 11.60
N LYS A 85 -15.43 -16.14 10.62
CA LYS A 85 -15.54 -15.60 9.25
C LYS A 85 -16.01 -14.14 9.21
N ASN A 86 -17.04 -13.79 9.98
CA ASN A 86 -17.61 -12.45 9.98
C ASN A 86 -16.60 -11.42 10.54
N PHE A 87 -15.89 -11.78 11.61
CA PHE A 87 -14.82 -10.95 12.18
C PHE A 87 -13.65 -10.81 11.21
N ALA A 88 -13.22 -11.89 10.56
CA ALA A 88 -12.15 -11.85 9.57
C ALA A 88 -12.47 -10.90 8.40
N ILE A 89 -13.72 -10.94 7.89
CA ILE A 89 -14.18 -10.03 6.82
C ILE A 89 -14.17 -8.57 7.32
N ALA A 90 -14.73 -8.30 8.50
CA ALA A 90 -14.74 -6.97 9.08
C ALA A 90 -13.32 -6.42 9.28
N SER A 91 -12.41 -7.23 9.82
CA SER A 91 -11.00 -6.88 10.00
C SER A 91 -10.29 -6.63 8.67
N ARG A 92 -10.58 -7.38 7.60
CA ARG A 92 -10.02 -7.15 6.26
C ARG A 92 -10.49 -5.84 5.65
N VAL A 93 -11.79 -5.54 5.76
CA VAL A 93 -12.35 -4.26 5.31
C VAL A 93 -11.71 -3.11 6.07
N LEU A 94 -11.59 -3.24 7.39
CA LEU A 94 -10.95 -2.22 8.23
C LEU A 94 -9.47 -2.05 7.87
N ASN A 95 -8.73 -3.15 7.69
CA ASN A 95 -7.33 -3.15 7.28
C ASN A 95 -7.13 -2.38 5.97
N LEU A 96 -7.95 -2.67 4.95
CA LEU A 96 -7.91 -1.98 3.66
C LEU A 96 -8.22 -0.48 3.82
N LYS A 97 -9.26 -0.12 4.57
CA LYS A 97 -9.66 1.29 4.78
C LYS A 97 -8.59 2.08 5.52
N LEU A 98 -8.06 1.54 6.62
CA LEU A 98 -7.06 2.22 7.43
C LEU A 98 -5.74 2.42 6.68
N HIS A 99 -5.24 1.38 6.00
CA HIS A 99 -4.04 1.51 5.19
C HIS A 99 -4.24 2.43 3.98
N GLY A 100 -5.40 2.35 3.32
CA GLY A 100 -5.76 3.25 2.22
C GLY A 100 -5.80 4.71 2.68
N LEU A 101 -6.48 4.98 3.80
CA LEU A 101 -6.58 6.32 4.38
C LEU A 101 -5.21 6.86 4.81
N SER A 102 -4.40 6.05 5.50
CA SER A 102 -3.06 6.43 5.94
C SER A 102 -2.14 6.74 4.75
N THR A 103 -2.09 5.84 3.76
CA THR A 103 -1.25 6.01 2.56
C THR A 103 -1.65 7.26 1.78
N PHE A 104 -2.95 7.44 1.55
CA PHE A 104 -3.47 8.63 0.87
C PHE A 104 -3.17 9.92 1.65
N GLY A 105 -3.39 9.90 2.97
CA GLY A 105 -3.13 11.03 3.86
C GLY A 105 -1.67 11.48 3.83
N PHE A 106 -0.73 10.52 3.87
CA PHE A 106 0.70 10.81 3.75
C PHE A 106 1.08 11.39 2.40
N ILE A 107 0.57 10.83 1.30
CA ILE A 107 0.84 11.38 -0.04
C ILE A 107 0.27 12.79 -0.19
N TYR A 108 -0.96 13.03 0.28
CA TYR A 108 -1.56 14.35 0.29
C TYR A 108 -0.70 15.36 1.08
N PHE A 109 -0.21 14.96 2.25
CA PHE A 109 0.68 15.78 3.07
C PHE A 109 1.98 16.14 2.33
N LEU A 110 2.64 15.18 1.69
CA LEU A 110 3.86 15.42 0.90
C LEU A 110 3.61 16.38 -0.26
N CYS A 111 2.51 16.19 -0.99
CA CYS A 111 2.12 17.08 -2.09
C CYS A 111 1.80 18.50 -1.59
N LYS A 112 1.13 18.65 -0.45
CA LYS A 112 0.81 19.95 0.14
C LYS A 112 2.05 20.67 0.68
N LYS A 113 2.94 19.95 1.37
CA LYS A 113 4.19 20.51 1.92
C LYS A 113 5.05 21.13 0.83
N ASN A 114 5.14 20.51 -0.34
CA ASN A 114 5.93 21.06 -1.44
C ASN A 114 5.30 22.29 -2.11
N LYS A 115 3.96 22.43 -2.09
CA LYS A 115 3.32 23.67 -2.58
C LYS A 115 3.70 24.90 -1.76
N ASN A 116 3.85 24.73 -0.45
CA ASN A 116 4.23 25.80 0.46
C ASN A 116 5.74 26.16 0.41
N PHE A 117 6.56 25.37 -0.29
CA PHE A 117 7.99 25.65 -0.49
C PHE A 117 8.28 26.41 -1.79
N VAL A 118 7.33 26.43 -2.74
CA VAL A 118 7.47 27.05 -4.06
C VAL A 118 6.72 28.41 -4.13
N SER A 119 5.94 28.75 -3.10
CA SER A 119 5.33 30.09 -2.88
C SER A 119 6.21 30.96 -2.01
#